data_AF-A0A2K6GRR5-F1
#
_entry.id   AF-A0A2K6GRR5-F1
#
_cell.length_a   1.000
_cell.length_b   1.000
_cell.length_c   1.000
_cell.angle_alpha   90.00
_cell.angle_beta   90.00
_cell.angle_gamma   90.00
#
_symmetry.space_group_name_H-M   'P 1'
#
loop_
_entity.id
_entity.type
_entity.pdbx_description
1 polymer ?
#
loop_
_entity_poly.entity_id
_entity_poly.type
_entity_poly.pdbx_seq_one_letter_code
_entity_poly.pdbx_strand_id
1 'polypeptide(L)'
;MSRVHGMHPKETTRQLSLAVKDGLIVETLTVGCKGSKAGIEQEGYWLPGDEISIKKKNTNKQEMGTYLRFIVSRMKERAIDLNKKGKDNKHPMYRRLVHSAVDVPTIQEKVNEGKYRSYEEFKADAQLLLHNTVIFYGADSEQADIARMLYKDTCHEIPNHELVWAKMKGFGFWPAKVMQKEDNQVDVRFFGHHHQEPEPETEAVSSSQEIPTMPQPVERVSVSTQTRKLSASSPRMLHRSTQTTGDGVCQSMCHDKYTKIFNDFKDRMKSDHKRETERVVREALEKLRSEMEEEKRQAVNKAVANMQGEMDRKCKQVKEKCKEEFVEEIKKLATQHKQLISQTKKKQWCYNCEEEAMYHCCWNTSYCSIKCQQEHWHAEHKRTCRRKR
;
A
#
# COMPACT_ATOMS: atom_id res chain seq x y z
N MET A 1 44.73 -5.91 -2.19
CA MET A 1 44.51 -7.36 -2.05
C MET A 1 45.82 -8.08 -2.31
N SER A 2 46.42 -8.69 -1.29
CA SER A 2 47.56 -9.58 -1.43
C SER A 2 47.10 -10.87 -2.12
N ARG A 3 47.76 -11.27 -3.21
CA ARG A 3 47.41 -12.48 -3.99
C ARG A 3 47.76 -13.71 -3.16
N VAL A 4 46.74 -14.47 -2.73
CA VAL A 4 46.87 -15.59 -1.79
C VAL A 4 47.47 -16.85 -2.44
N HIS A 5 47.41 -16.96 -3.76
CA HIS A 5 47.97 -18.08 -4.52
C HIS A 5 48.91 -17.53 -5.60
N GLY A 6 50.21 -17.82 -5.49
CA GLY A 6 51.28 -17.31 -6.36
C GLY A 6 51.25 -17.82 -7.81
N MET A 7 50.08 -17.81 -8.46
CA MET A 7 49.91 -18.20 -9.85
C MET A 7 50.48 -17.14 -10.79
N HIS A 8 51.18 -17.61 -11.83
CA HIS A 8 51.78 -16.75 -12.83
C HIS A 8 50.67 -16.00 -13.62
N PRO A 9 50.80 -14.69 -13.90
CA PRO A 9 49.75 -13.89 -14.53
C PRO A 9 49.19 -14.48 -15.84
N LYS A 10 50.07 -15.04 -16.68
CA LYS A 10 49.67 -15.71 -17.93
C LYS A 10 48.74 -16.92 -17.70
N GLU A 11 48.97 -17.68 -16.63
CA GLU A 11 48.15 -18.83 -16.31
C GLU A 11 46.79 -18.41 -15.74
N THR A 12 46.76 -17.32 -14.97
CA THR A 12 45.49 -16.71 -14.51
C THR A 12 44.64 -16.24 -15.68
N THR A 13 45.22 -15.54 -16.65
CA THR A 13 44.51 -15.13 -17.87
C THR A 13 44.00 -16.34 -18.66
N ARG A 14 44.83 -17.39 -18.80
CA ARG A 14 44.43 -18.63 -19.49
C ARG A 14 43.23 -19.30 -18.82
N GLN A 15 43.22 -19.41 -17.49
CA GLN A 15 42.11 -20.01 -16.75
C GLN A 15 40.84 -19.16 -16.82
N LEU A 16 40.95 -17.84 -16.79
CA LEU A 16 39.81 -16.94 -17.00
C LEU A 16 39.22 -17.12 -18.39
N SER A 17 40.04 -17.16 -19.45
CA SER A 17 39.56 -17.41 -20.81
C SER A 17 38.88 -18.78 -20.98
N LEU A 18 39.35 -19.81 -20.26
CA LEU A 18 38.68 -21.12 -20.25
C LEU A 18 37.32 -21.05 -19.53
N ALA A 19 37.26 -20.40 -18.37
CA ALA A 19 36.01 -20.22 -17.64
C ALA A 19 34.97 -19.37 -18.41
N VAL A 20 35.42 -18.43 -19.25
CA VAL A 20 34.56 -17.71 -20.20
C VAL A 20 34.01 -18.63 -21.28
N LYS A 21 34.87 -19.47 -21.88
CA LYS A 21 34.45 -20.47 -22.89
C LYS A 21 33.47 -21.48 -22.34
N ASP A 22 33.64 -21.87 -21.08
CA ASP A 22 32.77 -22.83 -20.38
C ASP A 22 31.48 -22.17 -19.86
N GLY A 23 31.28 -20.87 -20.09
CA GLY A 23 30.08 -20.12 -19.69
C GLY A 23 29.94 -19.92 -18.18
N LEU A 24 31.01 -20.12 -17.41
CA LEU A 24 31.03 -19.95 -15.96
C LEU A 24 31.21 -18.49 -15.54
N ILE A 25 31.82 -17.67 -16.40
CA ILE A 25 32.00 -16.23 -16.23
C ILE A 25 31.80 -15.51 -17.57
N VAL A 26 31.34 -14.25 -17.54
CA VAL A 26 31.15 -13.38 -18.70
C VAL A 26 32.26 -12.35 -18.74
N GLU A 27 32.99 -12.29 -19.85
CA GLU A 27 34.00 -11.27 -20.12
C GLU A 27 33.35 -10.02 -20.72
N THR A 28 33.70 -8.85 -20.18
CA THR A 28 33.19 -7.54 -20.61
C THR A 28 34.33 -6.53 -20.69
N LEU A 29 34.25 -5.61 -21.65
CA LEU A 29 35.16 -4.47 -21.70
C LEU A 29 34.60 -3.36 -20.82
N THR A 30 35.30 -3.08 -19.73
CA THR A 30 34.91 -2.04 -18.77
C THR A 30 35.90 -0.89 -18.82
N VAL A 31 35.40 0.34 -18.96
CA VAL A 31 36.24 1.54 -18.94
C VAL A 31 36.42 1.96 -17.48
N GLY A 32 37.57 1.61 -16.89
CA GLY A 32 37.88 1.92 -15.50
C GLY A 32 38.59 3.27 -15.36
N CYS A 33 38.24 4.06 -14.34
CA CYS A 33 39.05 5.20 -13.90
C CYS A 33 40.00 4.72 -12.80
N LYS A 34 41.31 4.62 -13.09
CA LYS A 34 42.34 4.32 -12.09
C LYS A 34 43.21 5.56 -11.86
N GLY A 35 42.86 6.34 -10.84
CA GLY A 35 43.51 7.63 -10.57
C GLY A 35 43.22 8.67 -11.66
N SER A 36 44.15 9.60 -11.90
CA SER A 36 43.95 10.76 -12.77
C SER A 36 43.97 10.49 -14.29
N LYS A 37 43.88 9.23 -14.73
CA LYS A 37 43.75 8.85 -16.14
C LYS A 37 42.40 8.15 -16.36
N ALA A 38 41.44 8.89 -16.92
CA ALA A 38 40.16 8.35 -17.37
C ALA A 38 40.32 7.76 -18.78
N GLY A 39 39.71 6.60 -19.03
CA GLY A 39 39.57 6.05 -20.39
C GLY A 39 40.43 4.82 -20.73
N ILE A 40 40.99 4.10 -19.75
CA ILE A 40 41.70 2.85 -20.04
C ILE A 40 40.68 1.70 -20.04
N GLU A 41 40.46 1.11 -21.21
CA GLU A 41 39.66 -0.12 -21.38
C GLU A 41 40.35 -1.28 -20.67
N GLN A 42 39.63 -1.98 -19.80
CA GLN A 42 40.11 -3.15 -19.07
C GLN A 42 39.07 -4.27 -19.15
N GLU A 43 39.57 -5.49 -19.31
CA GLU A 43 38.77 -6.71 -19.28
C GLU A 43 38.27 -6.96 -17.85
N GLY A 44 36.94 -6.95 -17.69
CA GLY A 44 36.23 -7.27 -16.46
C GLY A 44 35.46 -8.57 -16.59
N TYR A 45 35.48 -9.41 -15.56
CA TYR A 45 34.85 -10.73 -15.55
C TYR A 45 33.74 -10.81 -14.48
N TRP A 46 32.56 -11.34 -14.83
CA TRP A 46 31.38 -11.42 -13.95
C TRP A 46 30.74 -12.81 -13.97
N LEU A 47 29.94 -13.16 -12.97
CA LEU A 47 29.14 -14.39 -13.00
C LEU A 47 27.90 -14.22 -13.92
N PRO A 48 27.50 -15.24 -14.69
CA PRO A 48 26.31 -15.19 -15.53
C PRO A 48 25.05 -14.94 -14.67
N GLY A 49 24.38 -13.80 -14.91
CA GLY A 49 23.18 -13.35 -14.18
C GLY A 49 23.34 -12.04 -13.41
N ASP A 50 24.57 -11.66 -13.05
CA ASP A 50 24.84 -10.41 -12.32
C ASP A 50 24.73 -9.18 -13.23
N GLU A 51 25.06 -9.32 -14.52
CA GLU A 51 24.95 -8.25 -15.51
C GLU A 51 23.50 -7.76 -15.69
N ILE A 52 22.54 -8.71 -15.70
CA ILE A 52 21.11 -8.42 -15.84
C ILE A 52 20.57 -7.80 -14.55
N SER A 53 21.03 -8.24 -13.37
CA SER A 53 20.61 -7.69 -12.08
C SER A 53 21.10 -6.27 -11.85
N ILE A 54 22.33 -5.94 -12.24
CA ILE A 54 22.89 -4.58 -12.06
C ILE A 54 22.32 -3.62 -13.12
N LYS A 55 22.22 -4.05 -14.39
CA LYS A 55 21.56 -3.26 -15.45
C LYS A 55 20.07 -3.05 -15.13
N LYS A 56 19.32 -4.09 -14.70
CA LYS A 56 17.91 -3.94 -14.23
C LYS A 56 17.77 -3.02 -13.03
N LYS A 57 18.68 -3.07 -12.04
CA LYS A 57 18.61 -2.17 -10.87
C LYS A 57 18.84 -0.71 -11.26
N ASN A 58 19.78 -0.44 -12.19
CA ASN A 58 20.04 0.92 -12.65
C ASN A 58 18.97 1.45 -13.63
N THR A 59 18.46 0.62 -14.55
CA THR A 59 17.34 1.02 -15.42
C THR A 59 16.06 1.23 -14.62
N ASN A 60 15.76 0.38 -13.64
CA ASN A 60 14.58 0.51 -12.79
C ASN A 60 14.63 1.79 -11.93
N LYS A 61 15.80 2.20 -11.42
CA LYS A 61 15.93 3.49 -10.70
C LYS A 61 15.72 4.71 -11.61
N GLN A 62 16.21 4.67 -12.85
CA GLN A 62 16.07 5.77 -13.80
C GLN A 62 14.64 5.86 -14.38
N GLU A 63 14.01 4.73 -14.63
CA GLU A 63 12.60 4.59 -14.99
C GLU A 63 11.70 5.07 -13.84
N MET A 64 11.92 4.60 -12.62
CA MET A 64 11.23 5.05 -11.42
C MET A 64 11.34 6.57 -11.24
N GLY A 65 12.54 7.14 -11.39
CA GLY A 65 12.72 8.59 -11.35
C GLY A 65 11.89 9.31 -12.40
N THR A 66 11.72 8.73 -13.59
CA THR A 66 10.89 9.29 -14.67
C THR A 66 9.41 9.22 -14.34
N TYR A 67 8.92 8.07 -13.85
CA TYR A 67 7.53 7.93 -13.40
C TYR A 67 7.20 8.85 -12.23
N LEU A 68 8.04 8.89 -11.21
CA LEU A 68 7.84 9.77 -10.06
C LEU A 68 7.80 11.26 -10.46
N ARG A 69 8.59 11.69 -11.45
CA ARG A 69 8.51 13.07 -11.97
C ARG A 69 7.13 13.37 -12.57
N PHE A 70 6.53 12.44 -13.31
CA PHE A 70 5.17 12.61 -13.84
C PHE A 70 4.13 12.70 -12.73
N ILE A 71 4.23 11.82 -11.73
CA ILE A 71 3.31 11.81 -10.57
C ILE A 71 3.41 13.14 -9.82
N VAL A 72 4.62 13.61 -9.50
CA VAL A 72 4.81 14.88 -8.79
C VAL A 72 4.33 16.07 -9.63
N SER A 73 4.48 16.04 -10.95
CA SER A 73 3.93 17.09 -11.83
C SER A 73 2.40 17.23 -11.66
N ARG A 74 1.66 16.11 -11.66
CA ARG A 74 0.21 16.11 -11.41
C ARG A 74 -0.14 16.49 -9.97
N MET A 75 0.66 16.03 -8.99
CA MET A 75 0.50 16.44 -7.59
C MET A 75 0.62 17.96 -7.44
N LYS A 76 1.56 18.58 -8.16
CA LYS A 76 1.81 20.01 -8.09
C LYS A 76 0.65 20.84 -8.61
N GLU A 77 -0.01 20.41 -9.69
CA GLU A 77 -1.20 21.07 -10.22
C GLU A 77 -2.35 21.08 -9.21
N ARG A 78 -2.61 19.94 -8.56
CA ARG A 78 -3.67 19.79 -7.56
C ARG A 78 -3.32 20.42 -6.20
N ALA A 79 -2.03 20.51 -5.88
CA ALA A 79 -1.56 21.15 -4.66
C ALA A 79 -1.68 22.69 -4.70
N ILE A 80 -1.99 23.30 -5.84
CA ILE A 80 -2.26 24.74 -5.95
C ILE A 80 -3.48 25.12 -5.11
N ASP A 81 -4.53 24.29 -5.13
CA ASP A 81 -5.75 24.55 -4.35
C ASP A 81 -5.52 24.38 -2.84
N LEU A 82 -4.57 23.51 -2.45
CA LEU A 82 -4.05 23.40 -1.07
C LEU A 82 -3.31 24.67 -0.62
N ASN A 83 -2.64 25.37 -1.55
CA ASN A 83 -1.86 26.58 -1.26
C ASN A 83 -2.64 27.91 -1.46
N LYS A 84 -3.83 27.88 -2.07
CA LYS A 84 -4.65 29.08 -2.33
C LYS A 84 -5.11 29.81 -1.06
N LYS A 85 -5.10 29.14 0.10
CA LYS A 85 -5.45 29.73 1.41
C LYS A 85 -4.24 30.14 2.29
N GLY A 86 -3.03 30.19 1.72
CA GLY A 86 -1.85 30.75 2.39
C GLY A 86 -0.71 29.74 2.58
N LYS A 87 0.55 30.21 2.47
CA LYS A 87 1.75 29.40 2.72
C LYS A 87 1.97 29.23 4.24
N ASP A 88 1.31 28.25 4.82
CA ASP A 88 1.28 28.03 6.28
C ASP A 88 2.48 27.27 6.87
N ASN A 89 3.43 26.80 6.06
CA ASN A 89 4.68 26.19 6.57
C ASN A 89 5.56 27.19 7.36
N LYS A 90 5.22 28.48 7.35
CA LYS A 90 5.87 29.54 8.14
C LYS A 90 5.11 29.89 9.43
N HIS A 91 3.94 29.29 9.66
CA HIS A 91 3.16 29.58 10.85
C HIS A 91 3.92 29.11 12.10
N PRO A 92 4.02 29.92 13.18
CA PRO A 92 4.78 29.56 14.39
C PRO A 92 4.34 28.24 15.03
N MET A 93 3.06 27.87 14.87
CA MET A 93 2.51 26.61 15.37
C MET A 93 2.84 25.40 14.47
N TYR A 94 3.21 25.62 13.21
CA TYR A 94 3.54 24.52 12.29
C TYR A 94 4.74 23.71 12.82
N ARG A 95 5.80 24.41 13.27
CA ARG A 95 6.95 23.76 13.93
C ARG A 95 6.63 23.07 15.25
N ARG A 96 5.50 23.40 15.89
CA ARG A 96 5.08 22.80 17.17
C ARG A 96 4.19 21.58 16.99
N LEU A 97 3.43 21.53 15.90
CA LEU A 97 2.45 20.47 15.63
C LEU A 97 2.99 19.42 14.64
N VAL A 98 3.84 19.83 13.71
CA VAL A 98 4.40 18.97 12.66
C VAL A 98 5.85 18.62 13.00
N HIS A 99 6.10 17.35 13.35
CA HIS A 99 7.43 16.83 13.68
C HIS A 99 8.36 16.77 12.46
N SER A 100 7.84 16.24 11.34
CA SER A 100 8.59 16.05 10.10
C SER A 100 7.90 16.82 8.99
N ALA A 101 8.41 18.02 8.70
CA ALA A 101 7.87 18.85 7.64
C ALA A 101 8.17 18.23 6.27
N VAL A 102 7.13 18.08 5.46
CA VAL A 102 7.23 17.68 4.06
C VAL A 102 6.25 18.53 3.26
N ASP A 103 6.66 18.97 2.08
CA ASP A 103 5.83 19.66 1.11
C ASP A 103 6.12 19.16 -0.30
N VAL A 104 5.24 19.49 -1.24
CA VAL A 104 5.38 19.06 -2.65
C VAL A 104 6.72 19.50 -3.28
N PRO A 105 7.25 20.72 -3.02
CA PRO A 105 8.60 21.10 -3.43
C PRO A 105 9.69 20.18 -2.87
N THR A 106 9.65 19.85 -1.58
CA THR A 106 10.61 18.93 -0.94
C THR A 106 10.53 17.54 -1.59
N ILE A 107 9.32 17.04 -1.85
CA ILE A 107 9.11 15.75 -2.54
C ILE A 107 9.70 15.81 -3.96
N GLN A 108 9.49 16.89 -4.70
CA GLN A 108 10.05 17.10 -6.05
C GLN A 108 11.59 17.09 -6.04
N GLU A 109 12.22 17.79 -5.09
CA GLU A 109 13.68 17.78 -4.94
C GLU A 109 14.20 16.37 -4.65
N LYS A 110 13.56 15.64 -3.73
CA LYS A 110 13.91 14.24 -3.44
C LYS A 110 13.77 13.31 -4.65
N VAL A 111 12.78 13.54 -5.53
CA VAL A 111 12.64 12.81 -6.80
C VAL A 111 13.78 13.17 -7.75
N ASN A 112 14.11 14.45 -7.91
CA ASN A 112 15.15 14.92 -8.81
C ASN A 112 16.54 14.43 -8.39
N GLU A 113 16.81 14.40 -7.08
CA GLU A 113 18.05 13.88 -6.49
C GLU A 113 18.10 12.34 -6.45
N GLY A 114 17.00 11.66 -6.80
CA GLY A 114 16.93 10.19 -6.77
C GLY A 114 17.08 9.61 -5.37
N LYS A 115 16.56 10.31 -4.35
CA LYS A 115 16.62 9.92 -2.93
C LYS A 115 15.69 8.78 -2.56
N TYR A 116 14.61 8.58 -3.31
CA TYR A 116 13.69 7.45 -3.10
C TYR A 116 14.29 6.16 -3.65
N ARG A 117 14.32 5.12 -2.82
CA ARG A 117 14.79 3.77 -3.17
C ARG A 117 13.67 2.89 -3.69
N SER A 118 12.41 3.22 -3.37
CA SER A 118 11.23 2.50 -3.81
C SER A 118 10.00 3.42 -3.89
N TYR A 119 8.92 2.94 -4.51
CA TYR A 119 7.65 3.67 -4.58
C TYR A 119 6.97 3.81 -3.21
N GLU A 120 7.23 2.88 -2.29
CA GLU A 120 6.71 2.90 -0.92
C GLU A 120 7.30 4.07 -0.12
N GLU A 121 8.58 4.38 -0.30
CA GLU A 121 9.20 5.54 0.36
C GLU A 121 8.60 6.86 -0.16
N PHE A 122 8.31 6.94 -1.46
CA PHE A 122 7.61 8.08 -2.04
C PHE A 122 6.17 8.18 -1.51
N LYS A 123 5.45 7.05 -1.43
CA LYS A 123 4.10 6.97 -0.86
C LYS A 123 4.07 7.40 0.61
N ALA A 124 5.10 7.05 1.38
CA ALA A 124 5.22 7.43 2.78
C ALA A 124 5.35 8.96 2.94
N ASP A 125 6.16 9.61 2.11
CA ASP A 125 6.27 11.07 2.09
C ASP A 125 4.96 11.75 1.68
N ALA A 126 4.25 11.20 0.68
CA ALA A 126 2.93 11.69 0.30
C ALA A 126 1.87 11.51 1.42
N GLN A 127 1.95 10.42 2.18
CA GLN A 127 1.08 10.17 3.33
C GLN A 127 1.40 11.11 4.50
N LEU A 128 2.68 11.40 4.71
CA LEU A 128 3.15 12.35 5.71
C LEU A 128 2.66 13.77 5.38
N LEU A 129 2.61 14.15 4.10
CA LEU A 129 2.01 15.41 3.66
C LEU A 129 0.54 15.50 4.10
N LEU A 130 -0.26 14.48 3.80
CA LEU A 130 -1.65 14.37 4.24
C LEU A 130 -1.77 14.46 5.77
N HIS A 131 -0.96 13.69 6.49
CA HIS A 131 -0.98 13.66 7.94
C HIS A 131 -0.70 15.04 8.53
N ASN A 132 0.33 15.73 8.04
CA ASN A 132 0.68 17.08 8.49
C ASN A 132 -0.45 18.08 8.23
N THR A 133 -1.12 17.99 7.08
CA THR A 133 -2.30 18.81 6.78
C THR A 133 -3.44 18.54 7.77
N VAL A 134 -3.75 17.27 8.04
CA VAL A 134 -4.80 16.88 9.00
C VAL A 134 -4.48 17.37 10.41
N ILE A 135 -3.24 17.25 10.86
CA ILE A 135 -2.81 17.70 12.19
C ILE A 135 -2.89 19.23 12.32
N PHE A 136 -2.53 19.97 11.28
CA PHE A 136 -2.46 21.42 11.33
C PHE A 136 -3.84 22.09 11.19
N TYR A 137 -4.66 21.64 10.24
CA TYR A 137 -5.97 22.24 9.95
C TYR A 137 -7.16 21.53 10.62
N GLY A 138 -6.95 20.31 11.12
CA GLY A 138 -8.01 19.46 11.69
C GLY A 138 -8.59 18.48 10.67
N ALA A 139 -9.09 17.34 11.15
CA ALA A 139 -9.56 16.25 10.30
C ALA A 139 -10.80 16.61 9.47
N ASP A 140 -11.65 17.52 9.97
CA ASP A 140 -12.91 17.94 9.34
C ASP A 140 -12.75 19.23 8.51
N SER A 141 -11.51 19.65 8.25
CA SER A 141 -11.23 20.85 7.44
C SER A 141 -11.29 20.57 5.93
N GLU A 142 -11.67 21.58 5.16
CA GLU A 142 -11.61 21.52 3.68
C GLU A 142 -10.20 21.19 3.19
N GLN A 143 -9.15 21.68 3.89
CA GLN A 143 -7.76 21.38 3.58
C GLN A 143 -7.45 19.89 3.73
N ALA A 144 -8.00 19.25 4.78
CA ALA A 144 -7.85 17.82 4.98
C ALA A 144 -8.58 17.02 3.87
N ASP A 145 -9.74 17.48 3.39
CA ASP A 145 -10.44 16.86 2.26
C ASP A 145 -9.63 16.95 0.96
N ILE A 146 -9.10 18.12 0.65
CA ILE A 146 -8.24 18.33 -0.53
C ILE A 146 -6.98 17.45 -0.42
N ALA A 147 -6.35 17.38 0.76
CA ALA A 147 -5.18 16.53 0.98
C ALA A 147 -5.50 15.04 0.89
N ARG A 148 -6.67 14.59 1.36
CA ARG A 148 -7.14 13.21 1.21
C ARG A 148 -7.29 12.84 -0.26
N MET A 149 -7.91 13.73 -1.04
CA MET A 149 -8.06 13.54 -2.48
C MET A 149 -6.69 13.48 -3.17
N LEU A 150 -5.80 14.43 -2.88
CA LEU A 150 -4.44 14.48 -3.41
C LEU A 150 -3.66 13.19 -3.13
N TYR A 151 -3.72 12.67 -1.90
CA TYR A 151 -3.05 11.42 -1.54
C TYR A 151 -3.66 10.22 -2.26
N LYS A 152 -5.00 10.15 -2.34
CA LYS A 152 -5.72 9.10 -3.06
C LYS A 152 -5.29 9.08 -4.52
N ASP A 153 -5.28 10.22 -5.20
CA ASP A 153 -4.85 10.34 -6.59
C ASP A 153 -3.40 9.90 -6.78
N THR A 154 -2.52 10.35 -5.88
CA THR A 154 -1.10 9.96 -5.89
C THR A 154 -0.96 8.44 -5.80
N CYS A 155 -1.73 7.78 -4.94
CA CYS A 155 -1.72 6.33 -4.80
C CYS A 155 -2.26 5.58 -6.04
N HIS A 156 -3.18 6.18 -6.80
CA HIS A 156 -3.67 5.59 -8.06
C HIS A 156 -2.63 5.65 -9.19
N GLU A 157 -1.75 6.65 -9.14
CA GLU A 157 -0.69 6.86 -10.12
C GLU A 157 0.57 6.05 -9.79
N ILE A 158 0.78 5.67 -8.53
CA ILE A 158 1.87 4.76 -8.13
C ILE A 158 1.57 3.37 -8.71
N PRO A 159 2.46 2.80 -9.53
CA PRO A 159 2.27 1.47 -10.08
C PRO A 159 2.42 0.41 -8.98
N ASN A 160 1.32 0.00 -8.36
CA ASN A 160 1.23 -1.28 -7.63
C ASN A 160 1.03 -2.47 -8.58
N HIS A 161 1.01 -2.19 -9.88
CA HIS A 161 0.48 -3.07 -10.91
C HIS A 161 1.62 -3.56 -11.79
N GLU A 162 1.74 -4.88 -11.88
CA GLU A 162 2.69 -5.53 -12.79
C GLU A 162 2.51 -4.96 -14.20
N LEU A 163 3.62 -4.50 -14.78
CA LEU A 163 3.64 -4.01 -16.15
C LEU A 163 3.73 -5.20 -17.10
N VAL A 164 2.78 -5.28 -18.02
CA VAL A 164 2.69 -6.38 -18.97
C VAL A 164 2.54 -5.83 -20.38
N TRP A 165 2.99 -6.62 -21.36
CA TRP A 165 2.62 -6.43 -22.75
C TRP A 165 1.36 -7.24 -23.02
N ALA A 166 0.22 -6.57 -23.10
CA ALA A 166 -1.07 -7.21 -23.35
C ALA A 166 -1.45 -7.05 -24.83
N LYS A 167 -2.14 -8.06 -25.38
CA LYS A 167 -2.58 -8.06 -26.78
C LYS A 167 -4.10 -8.08 -26.81
N MET A 168 -4.69 -7.02 -27.36
CA MET A 168 -6.13 -6.99 -27.65
C MET A 168 -6.40 -7.63 -29.02
N LYS A 169 -7.52 -8.35 -29.14
CA LYS A 169 -7.90 -8.99 -30.41
C LYS A 169 -8.03 -7.92 -31.50
N GLY A 170 -7.25 -8.04 -32.57
CA GLY A 170 -7.19 -7.06 -33.66
C GLY A 170 -6.06 -6.02 -33.56
N PHE A 171 -5.33 -5.98 -32.45
CA PHE A 171 -4.20 -5.04 -32.25
C PHE A 171 -2.90 -5.80 -31.90
N GLY A 172 -1.77 -5.12 -32.05
CA GLY A 172 -0.45 -5.62 -31.61
C GLY A 172 -0.31 -5.72 -30.09
N PHE A 173 0.87 -6.07 -29.60
CA PHE A 173 1.17 -5.98 -28.17
C PHE A 173 1.32 -4.51 -27.78
N TRP A 174 0.68 -4.14 -26.67
CA TRP A 174 0.73 -2.78 -26.11
C TRP A 174 1.06 -2.83 -24.62
N PRO A 175 1.80 -1.84 -24.10
CA PRO A 175 2.14 -1.79 -22.68
C PRO A 175 0.87 -1.50 -21.87
N ALA A 176 0.67 -2.26 -20.79
CA ALA A 176 -0.47 -2.14 -19.90
C ALA A 176 -0.10 -2.41 -18.43
N LYS A 177 -0.91 -1.90 -17.50
CA LYS A 177 -0.82 -2.18 -16.07
C LYS A 177 -1.88 -3.19 -15.63
N VAL A 178 -1.47 -4.26 -14.94
CA VAL A 178 -2.40 -5.29 -14.44
C VAL A 178 -3.18 -4.77 -13.24
N MET A 179 -4.48 -4.56 -13.41
CA MET A 179 -5.38 -4.07 -12.36
C MET A 179 -5.77 -5.18 -11.38
N GLN A 180 -6.13 -6.37 -11.89
CA GLN A 180 -6.56 -7.52 -11.11
C GLN A 180 -6.25 -8.84 -11.85
N LYS A 181 -5.96 -9.91 -11.10
CA LYS A 181 -5.73 -11.26 -11.63
C LYS A 181 -6.79 -12.22 -11.07
N GLU A 182 -7.55 -12.85 -11.94
CA GLU A 182 -8.35 -14.04 -11.64
C GLU A 182 -7.73 -15.26 -12.33
N ASP A 183 -8.05 -16.47 -11.87
CA ASP A 183 -7.36 -17.71 -12.25
C ASP A 183 -7.23 -17.96 -13.76
N ASN A 184 -8.05 -17.32 -14.59
CA ASN A 184 -8.02 -17.44 -16.06
C ASN A 184 -8.08 -16.11 -16.84
N GLN A 185 -8.10 -14.95 -16.17
CA GLN A 185 -8.21 -13.65 -16.84
C GLN A 185 -7.46 -12.57 -16.06
N VAL A 186 -6.78 -11.69 -16.79
CA VAL A 186 -6.02 -10.57 -16.23
C VAL A 186 -6.65 -9.27 -16.70
N ASP A 187 -7.19 -8.50 -15.77
CA ASP A 187 -7.67 -7.15 -16.05
C ASP A 187 -6.46 -6.23 -16.21
N VAL A 188 -6.39 -5.52 -17.35
CA VAL A 188 -5.25 -4.69 -17.73
C VAL A 188 -5.71 -3.34 -18.26
N ARG A 189 -5.05 -2.27 -17.83
CA ARG A 189 -5.27 -0.91 -18.36
C ARG A 189 -4.08 -0.49 -19.22
N PHE A 190 -4.31 -0.28 -20.51
CA PHE A 190 -3.29 0.15 -21.47
C PHE A 190 -2.82 1.58 -21.21
N PHE A 191 -1.53 1.84 -21.42
CA PHE A 191 -0.99 3.19 -21.36
C PHE A 191 -1.31 3.96 -22.65
N GLY A 192 -1.67 5.24 -22.54
CA GLY A 192 -1.78 6.16 -23.68
C GLY A 192 -3.17 6.39 -24.27
N HIS A 193 -4.26 5.93 -23.66
CA HIS A 193 -5.63 6.26 -24.11
C HIS A 193 -6.52 6.80 -22.99
N HIS A 194 -7.15 7.95 -23.24
CA HIS A 194 -8.29 8.45 -22.47
C HIS A 194 -9.51 7.59 -22.79
N HIS A 195 -10.16 6.99 -21.79
CA HIS A 195 -11.57 6.61 -21.92
C HIS A 195 -12.32 6.79 -20.60
N GLN A 196 -13.44 7.49 -20.77
CA GLN A 196 -14.53 7.85 -19.88
C GLN A 196 -15.31 6.59 -19.46
N GLU A 197 -15.92 6.62 -18.26
CA GLU A 197 -16.81 5.56 -17.76
C GLU A 197 -17.93 5.22 -18.77
N PRO A 198 -18.38 3.95 -18.81
CA PRO A 198 -19.72 3.64 -19.30
C PRO A 198 -20.65 3.19 -18.17
N GLU A 199 -21.79 3.87 -18.08
CA GLU A 199 -23.02 3.37 -17.45
C GLU A 199 -23.66 2.24 -18.28
N PRO A 200 -24.59 1.47 -17.70
CA PRO A 200 -25.05 0.21 -18.25
C PRO A 200 -26.26 0.38 -19.17
N GLU A 201 -26.37 -0.41 -20.24
CA GLU A 201 -27.64 -1.01 -20.70
C GLU A 201 -27.46 -1.93 -21.93
N THR A 202 -27.93 -3.17 -21.73
CA THR A 202 -28.77 -4.05 -22.58
C THR A 202 -28.55 -4.30 -24.09
N GLU A 203 -28.63 -5.61 -24.39
CA GLU A 203 -29.17 -6.31 -25.58
C GLU A 203 -28.37 -6.29 -26.90
N ALA A 204 -27.80 -7.45 -27.27
CA ALA A 204 -28.25 -8.38 -28.34
C ALA A 204 -27.74 -7.93 -29.74
N VAL A 205 -27.20 -8.75 -30.66
CA VAL A 205 -27.64 -10.04 -31.20
C VAL A 205 -26.46 -10.76 -31.89
N SER A 206 -26.54 -12.10 -31.80
CA SER A 206 -25.98 -13.20 -32.61
C SER A 206 -25.37 -12.93 -34.00
N SER A 207 -24.32 -13.69 -34.32
CA SER A 207 -24.21 -14.38 -35.61
C SER A 207 -23.61 -15.77 -35.42
N SER A 208 -24.44 -16.77 -35.71
CA SER A 208 -24.24 -18.21 -35.58
C SER A 208 -23.34 -18.79 -36.67
N GLN A 209 -22.53 -19.80 -36.32
CA GLN A 209 -22.53 -21.13 -36.98
C GLN A 209 -21.62 -22.12 -36.22
N GLU A 210 -22.22 -22.86 -35.26
CA GLU A 210 -22.50 -24.32 -35.26
C GLU A 210 -21.48 -25.28 -35.92
N ILE A 211 -21.06 -26.48 -35.43
CA ILE A 211 -21.11 -27.37 -34.21
C ILE A 211 -19.95 -28.43 -34.47
N PRO A 212 -19.68 -29.56 -33.74
CA PRO A 212 -20.29 -30.17 -32.55
C PRO A 212 -19.38 -30.59 -31.38
N THR A 213 -20.04 -30.70 -30.23
CA THR A 213 -19.56 -31.05 -28.88
C THR A 213 -19.71 -32.55 -28.60
N MET A 214 -18.79 -33.14 -27.82
CA MET A 214 -19.09 -34.18 -26.82
C MET A 214 -18.06 -34.11 -25.67
N PRO A 215 -18.40 -34.53 -24.43
CA PRO A 215 -17.74 -34.07 -23.22
C PRO A 215 -16.97 -35.13 -22.41
N GLN A 216 -15.99 -34.62 -21.63
CA GLN A 216 -15.47 -35.04 -20.32
C GLN A 216 -14.69 -36.38 -20.21
N PRO A 217 -13.63 -36.46 -19.34
CA PRO A 217 -13.81 -36.47 -17.87
C PRO A 217 -12.79 -35.66 -17.05
N VAL A 218 -13.22 -35.24 -15.86
CA VAL A 218 -12.33 -34.88 -14.74
C VAL A 218 -12.47 -35.92 -13.64
N GLU A 219 -11.34 -36.51 -13.24
CA GLU A 219 -11.19 -37.32 -12.03
C GLU A 219 -11.37 -36.46 -10.78
N ARG A 220 -12.04 -36.99 -9.75
CA ARG A 220 -11.57 -36.85 -8.36
C ARG A 220 -11.90 -38.08 -7.51
N VAL A 221 -10.81 -38.75 -7.15
CA VAL A 221 -10.36 -39.16 -5.80
C VAL A 221 -11.43 -39.55 -4.77
N SER A 222 -11.32 -40.81 -4.37
CA SER A 222 -11.96 -41.50 -3.27
C SER A 222 -11.44 -41.06 -1.89
N VAL A 223 -12.34 -40.98 -0.90
CA VAL A 223 -11.99 -41.19 0.51
C VAL A 223 -13.06 -42.08 1.13
N SER A 224 -12.58 -43.15 1.76
CA SER A 224 -13.33 -44.20 2.42
C SER A 224 -13.39 -43.92 3.92
N THR A 225 -14.54 -44.13 4.54
CA THR A 225 -14.63 -44.44 5.98
C THR A 225 -15.64 -45.55 6.18
N GLN A 226 -15.13 -46.68 6.69
CA GLN A 226 -15.88 -47.86 7.06
C GLN A 226 -16.66 -47.60 8.36
N THR A 227 -17.91 -48.06 8.43
CA THR A 227 -18.47 -48.62 9.67
C THR A 227 -19.56 -49.65 9.37
N ARG A 228 -19.18 -50.91 9.63
CA ARG A 228 -19.94 -52.10 10.08
C ARG A 228 -21.40 -52.30 9.66
N LYS A 229 -21.60 -53.39 8.91
CA LYS A 229 -22.87 -54.12 8.79
C LYS A 229 -23.22 -54.79 10.11
N LEU A 230 -24.44 -54.55 10.60
CA LEU A 230 -25.16 -55.48 11.46
C LEU A 230 -26.32 -56.05 10.66
N SER A 231 -26.32 -57.38 10.58
CA SER A 231 -27.38 -58.23 10.05
C SER A 231 -28.62 -58.14 10.93
N ALA A 232 -29.77 -57.84 10.33
CA ALA A 232 -31.07 -58.16 10.90
C ALA A 232 -31.97 -58.72 9.78
N SER A 233 -32.27 -59.99 9.94
CA SER A 233 -33.18 -60.82 9.16
C SER A 233 -34.60 -60.25 9.20
N SER A 234 -35.24 -60.11 8.04
CA SER A 234 -36.67 -59.83 7.93
C SER A 234 -37.42 -61.12 7.53
N PRO A 235 -38.61 -61.39 8.08
CA PRO A 235 -39.20 -62.72 8.09
C PRO A 235 -39.79 -63.10 6.74
N ARG A 236 -39.56 -64.36 6.34
CA ARG A 236 -40.30 -65.01 5.26
C ARG A 236 -41.77 -65.11 5.64
N MET A 237 -42.63 -64.33 4.98
CA MET A 237 -44.05 -64.62 4.95
C MET A 237 -44.32 -65.73 3.93
N LEU A 238 -44.58 -66.93 4.44
CA LEU A 238 -45.14 -68.04 3.67
C LEU A 238 -46.56 -67.66 3.25
N HIS A 239 -46.80 -67.55 1.93
CA HIS A 239 -48.15 -67.47 1.40
C HIS A 239 -48.85 -68.82 1.60
N ARG A 240 -49.92 -68.80 2.41
CA ARG A 240 -50.87 -69.90 2.56
C ARG A 240 -51.73 -69.94 1.30
N SER A 241 -51.52 -70.96 0.47
CA SER A 241 -52.35 -71.24 -0.71
C SER A 241 -53.78 -71.52 -0.28
N THR A 242 -54.70 -70.65 -0.66
CA THR A 242 -56.14 -70.91 -0.60
C THR A 242 -56.54 -71.43 -1.97
N GLN A 243 -56.88 -72.73 -2.04
CA GLN A 243 -57.43 -73.33 -3.26
C GLN A 243 -58.84 -72.78 -3.48
N THR A 244 -59.07 -72.20 -4.66
CA THR A 244 -60.42 -72.02 -5.21
C THR A 244 -60.42 -72.66 -6.59
N THR A 245 -61.07 -73.82 -6.68
CA THR A 245 -61.49 -74.45 -7.93
C THR A 245 -62.67 -73.67 -8.48
N GLY A 246 -62.50 -73.09 -9.67
CA GLY A 246 -63.56 -72.37 -10.38
C GLY A 246 -63.02 -71.84 -11.70
N ASP A 247 -63.44 -72.48 -12.79
CA ASP A 247 -63.09 -72.14 -14.16
C ASP A 247 -63.38 -70.66 -14.46
N GLY A 248 -62.31 -69.94 -14.80
CA GLY A 248 -62.36 -68.55 -15.21
C GLY A 248 -60.93 -68.08 -15.45
N VAL A 249 -60.49 -68.13 -16.71
CA VAL A 249 -59.21 -67.57 -17.15
C VAL A 249 -59.24 -66.06 -16.87
N CYS A 250 -58.76 -65.61 -15.70
CA CYS A 250 -58.23 -64.25 -15.60
C CYS A 250 -56.93 -64.28 -16.40
N GLN A 251 -56.99 -63.86 -17.66
CA GLN A 251 -55.80 -63.49 -18.41
C GLN A 251 -54.89 -62.66 -17.49
N SER A 252 -53.59 -62.97 -17.49
CA SER A 252 -52.44 -62.35 -16.79
C SER A 252 -52.53 -60.84 -16.45
N MET A 253 -53.39 -60.10 -17.14
CA MET A 253 -53.65 -58.68 -17.01
C MET A 253 -54.09 -58.19 -15.61
N CYS A 254 -54.72 -59.02 -14.77
CA CYS A 254 -55.13 -58.59 -13.41
C CYS A 254 -53.93 -58.47 -12.45
N HIS A 255 -53.02 -59.44 -12.48
CA HIS A 255 -51.83 -59.48 -11.62
C HIS A 255 -50.77 -58.46 -12.06
N ASP A 256 -50.56 -58.31 -13.37
CA ASP A 256 -49.62 -57.32 -13.93
C ASP A 256 -50.06 -55.88 -13.64
N LYS A 257 -51.37 -55.61 -13.69
CA LYS A 257 -51.92 -54.29 -13.39
C LYS A 257 -51.76 -53.92 -11.91
N TYR A 258 -52.02 -54.86 -10.99
CA TYR A 258 -51.83 -54.64 -9.56
C TYR A 258 -50.34 -54.51 -9.18
N THR A 259 -49.47 -55.33 -9.79
CA THR A 259 -48.02 -55.27 -9.58
C THR A 259 -47.43 -53.96 -10.08
N LYS A 260 -47.89 -53.46 -11.24
CA LYS A 260 -47.51 -52.14 -11.76
C LYS A 260 -47.95 -51.01 -10.83
N ILE A 261 -49.21 -51.02 -10.38
CA ILE A 261 -49.71 -50.00 -9.44
C ILE A 261 -48.91 -50.00 -8.12
N PHE A 262 -48.57 -51.18 -7.60
CA PHE A 262 -47.79 -51.31 -6.37
C PHE A 262 -46.34 -50.82 -6.55
N ASN A 263 -45.69 -51.15 -7.67
CA ASN A 263 -44.35 -50.65 -7.98
C ASN A 263 -44.36 -49.13 -8.22
N ASP A 264 -45.34 -48.60 -8.96
CA ASP A 264 -45.50 -47.15 -9.17
C ASP A 264 -45.73 -46.42 -7.84
N PHE A 265 -46.48 -47.00 -6.91
CA PHE A 265 -46.68 -46.44 -5.57
C PHE A 265 -45.40 -46.47 -4.73
N LYS A 266 -44.66 -47.59 -4.77
CA LYS A 266 -43.37 -47.76 -4.09
C LYS A 266 -42.32 -46.79 -4.61
N ASP A 267 -42.26 -46.56 -5.92
CA ASP A 267 -41.32 -45.65 -6.55
C ASP A 267 -41.68 -44.19 -6.26
N ARG A 268 -42.98 -43.83 -6.24
CA ARG A 268 -43.43 -42.53 -5.75
C ARG A 268 -43.05 -42.30 -4.29
N MET A 269 -43.30 -43.25 -3.40
CA MET A 269 -42.91 -43.17 -1.99
C MET A 269 -41.40 -43.00 -1.80
N LYS A 270 -40.57 -43.74 -2.55
CA LYS A 270 -39.12 -43.58 -2.50
C LYS A 270 -38.67 -42.22 -3.05
N SER A 271 -39.28 -41.75 -4.12
CA SER A 271 -39.00 -40.44 -4.72
C SER A 271 -39.38 -39.30 -3.77
N ASP A 272 -40.55 -39.38 -3.14
CA ASP A 272 -41.01 -38.39 -2.16
C ASP A 272 -40.16 -38.41 -0.89
N HIS A 273 -39.82 -39.59 -0.35
CA HIS A 273 -38.89 -39.70 0.79
C HIS A 273 -37.51 -39.13 0.43
N LYS A 274 -36.98 -39.44 -0.75
CA LYS A 274 -35.70 -38.90 -1.23
C LYS A 274 -35.76 -37.37 -1.32
N ARG A 275 -36.80 -36.82 -1.95
CA ARG A 275 -37.00 -35.37 -2.10
C ARG A 275 -37.13 -34.68 -0.74
N GLU A 276 -37.86 -35.29 0.20
CA GLU A 276 -38.02 -34.73 1.54
C GLU A 276 -36.72 -34.79 2.34
N THR A 277 -35.96 -35.88 2.24
CA THR A 277 -34.64 -36.00 2.87
C THR A 277 -33.68 -34.94 2.29
N GLU A 278 -33.67 -34.76 0.97
CA GLU A 278 -32.85 -33.74 0.31
C GLU A 278 -33.25 -32.32 0.72
N ARG A 279 -34.55 -32.04 0.88
CA ARG A 279 -35.07 -30.75 1.34
C ARG A 279 -34.61 -30.46 2.77
N VAL A 280 -34.84 -31.40 3.69
CA VAL A 280 -34.46 -31.24 5.11
C VAL A 280 -32.95 -31.09 5.27
N VAL A 281 -32.15 -31.88 4.56
CA VAL A 281 -30.69 -31.75 4.59
C VAL A 281 -30.25 -30.40 4.04
N ARG A 282 -30.85 -29.92 2.95
CA ARG A 282 -30.54 -28.60 2.38
C ARG A 282 -30.86 -27.47 3.35
N GLU A 283 -32.06 -27.47 3.93
CA GLU A 283 -32.48 -26.47 4.91
C GLU A 283 -31.58 -26.49 6.16
N ALA A 284 -31.21 -27.67 6.66
CA ALA A 284 -30.31 -27.81 7.80
C ALA A 284 -28.89 -27.28 7.49
N LEU A 285 -28.34 -27.57 6.31
CA LEU A 285 -27.03 -27.08 5.89
C LEU A 285 -27.02 -25.57 5.66
N GLU A 286 -28.09 -25.01 5.10
CA GLU A 286 -28.21 -23.57 4.88
C GLU A 286 -28.35 -22.81 6.21
N LYS A 287 -29.15 -23.34 7.14
CA LYS A 287 -29.25 -22.81 8.50
C LYS A 287 -27.90 -22.84 9.22
N LEU A 288 -27.20 -23.98 9.20
CA LEU A 288 -25.88 -24.11 9.81
C LEU A 288 -24.86 -23.15 9.19
N ARG A 289 -24.89 -22.98 7.86
CA ARG A 289 -24.03 -22.01 7.16
C ARG A 289 -24.29 -20.58 7.63
N SER A 290 -25.57 -20.19 7.79
CA SER A 290 -25.93 -18.86 8.28
C SER A 290 -25.50 -18.64 9.74
N GLU A 291 -25.67 -19.64 10.59
CA GLU A 291 -25.24 -19.57 12.00
C GLU A 291 -23.71 -19.42 12.10
N MET A 292 -22.95 -20.17 11.30
CA MET A 292 -21.49 -20.10 11.26
C MET A 292 -20.96 -18.75 10.71
N GLU A 293 -21.58 -18.19 9.67
CA GLU A 293 -21.18 -16.87 9.15
C GLU A 293 -21.51 -15.75 10.16
N GLU A 294 -22.62 -15.85 10.89
CA GLU A 294 -22.93 -14.90 11.96
C GLU A 294 -21.93 -14.99 13.11
N GLU A 295 -21.58 -16.20 13.55
CA GLU A 295 -20.58 -16.41 14.61
C GLU A 295 -19.20 -15.88 14.18
N LYS A 296 -18.79 -16.15 12.94
CA LYS A 296 -17.57 -15.59 12.35
C LYS A 296 -17.61 -14.06 12.33
N ARG A 297 -18.73 -13.46 11.93
CA ARG A 297 -18.91 -12.00 11.92
C ARG A 297 -18.79 -11.42 13.33
N GLN A 298 -19.40 -12.06 14.33
CA GLN A 298 -19.30 -11.64 15.72
C GLN A 298 -17.87 -11.77 16.26
N ALA A 299 -17.16 -12.86 15.93
CA ALA A 299 -15.77 -13.06 16.31
C ALA A 299 -14.85 -11.99 15.71
N VAL A 300 -15.04 -11.67 14.42
CA VAL A 300 -14.30 -10.58 13.75
C VAL A 300 -14.60 -9.23 14.40
N ASN A 301 -15.88 -8.90 14.62
CA ASN A 301 -16.27 -7.63 15.25
C ASN A 301 -15.66 -7.49 16.64
N LYS A 302 -15.64 -8.57 17.44
CA LYS A 302 -15.02 -8.57 18.77
C LYS A 302 -13.50 -8.39 18.70
N ALA A 303 -12.83 -9.05 17.77
CA ALA A 303 -11.39 -8.87 17.56
C ALA A 303 -11.03 -7.45 17.14
N VAL A 304 -11.82 -6.86 16.21
CA VAL A 304 -11.65 -5.48 15.76
C VAL A 304 -11.88 -4.49 16.90
N ALA A 305 -12.95 -4.65 17.69
CA ALA A 305 -13.24 -3.78 18.82
C ALA A 305 -12.13 -3.82 19.89
N ASN A 306 -11.60 -5.01 20.18
CA ASN A 306 -10.48 -5.17 21.11
C ASN A 306 -9.21 -4.50 20.58
N MET A 307 -8.86 -4.75 19.32
CA MET A 307 -7.70 -4.13 18.67
C MET A 307 -7.82 -2.60 18.64
N GLN A 308 -9.00 -2.08 18.30
CA GLN A 308 -9.27 -0.63 18.29
C GLN A 308 -9.07 -0.02 19.68
N GLY A 309 -9.60 -0.66 20.73
CA GLY A 309 -9.41 -0.20 22.10
C GLY A 309 -7.95 -0.22 22.57
N GLU A 310 -7.15 -1.21 22.14
CA GLU A 310 -5.72 -1.23 22.42
C GLU A 310 -4.96 -0.11 21.69
N MET A 311 -5.30 0.13 20.42
CA MET A 311 -4.72 1.20 19.62
C MET A 311 -5.04 2.59 20.21
N ASP A 312 -6.30 2.81 20.63
CA ASP A 312 -6.72 4.07 21.24
C ASP A 312 -6.02 4.34 22.57
N ARG A 313 -5.84 3.30 23.41
CA ARG A 313 -5.09 3.42 24.67
C ARG A 313 -3.62 3.79 24.42
N LYS A 314 -2.96 3.12 23.46
CA LYS A 314 -1.57 3.44 23.10
C LYS A 314 -1.45 4.86 22.54
N CYS A 315 -2.39 5.27 21.68
CA CYS A 315 -2.44 6.61 21.13
C CYS A 315 -2.59 7.66 22.24
N LYS A 316 -3.51 7.45 23.20
CA LYS A 316 -3.70 8.34 24.34
C LYS A 316 -2.45 8.43 25.21
N GLN A 317 -1.81 7.31 25.53
CA GLN A 317 -0.59 7.28 26.33
C GLN A 317 0.56 8.05 25.67
N VAL A 318 0.78 7.85 24.37
CA VAL A 318 1.81 8.59 23.62
C VAL A 318 1.50 10.09 23.61
N LYS A 319 0.24 10.46 23.39
CA LYS A 319 -0.19 11.86 23.37
C LYS A 319 -0.01 12.55 24.72
N GLU A 320 -0.33 11.87 25.82
CA GLU A 320 -0.14 12.39 27.18
C GLU A 320 1.34 12.55 27.50
N LYS A 321 2.17 11.55 27.19
CA LYS A 321 3.63 11.65 27.38
C LYS A 321 4.24 12.81 26.60
N CYS A 322 3.89 12.99 25.32
CA CYS A 322 4.38 14.13 24.54
C CYS A 322 3.92 15.48 25.11
N LYS A 323 2.71 15.56 25.69
CA LYS A 323 2.24 16.79 26.35
C LYS A 323 3.04 17.10 27.61
N GLU A 324 3.36 16.09 28.41
CA GLU A 324 4.19 16.26 29.61
C GLU A 324 5.60 16.73 29.26
N GLU A 325 6.24 16.09 28.28
CA GLU A 325 7.55 16.50 27.77
C GLU A 325 7.53 17.95 27.24
N PHE A 326 6.46 18.32 26.52
CA PHE A 326 6.27 19.68 26.04
C PHE A 326 6.14 20.71 27.18
N VAL A 327 5.34 20.40 28.20
CA VAL A 327 5.15 21.30 29.34
C VAL A 327 6.45 21.49 30.12
N GLU A 328 7.24 20.43 30.31
CA GLU A 328 8.54 20.53 30.97
C GLU A 328 9.53 21.38 30.17
N GLU A 329 9.53 21.27 28.83
CA GLU A 329 10.40 22.10 28.00
C GLU A 329 9.99 23.59 28.05
N ILE A 330 8.68 23.88 28.06
CA ILE A 330 8.18 25.25 28.26
C ILE A 330 8.59 25.81 29.62
N LYS A 331 8.53 25.00 30.69
CA LYS A 331 9.01 25.42 32.02
C LYS A 331 10.51 25.72 31.99
N LYS A 332 11.33 24.88 31.37
CA LYS A 332 12.78 25.13 31.22
C LYS A 332 13.04 26.45 30.51
N LEU A 333 12.42 26.67 29.34
CA LEU A 333 12.55 27.92 28.60
C LEU A 333 12.10 29.15 29.43
N ALA A 334 11.01 29.03 30.18
CA ALA A 334 10.55 30.10 31.08
C ALA A 334 11.57 30.41 32.19
N THR A 335 12.18 29.38 32.78
CA THR A 335 13.23 29.57 33.81
C THR A 335 14.50 30.20 33.23
N GLN A 336 14.94 29.76 32.05
CA GLN A 336 16.09 30.33 31.35
C GLN A 336 15.85 31.79 30.97
N HIS A 337 14.66 32.10 30.44
CA HIS A 337 14.28 33.48 30.13
C HIS A 337 14.27 34.34 31.41
N LYS A 338 13.72 33.85 32.51
CA LYS A 338 13.74 34.58 33.80
C LYS A 338 15.18 34.88 34.27
N GLN A 339 16.09 33.93 34.11
CA GLN A 339 17.51 34.13 34.41
C GLN A 339 18.15 35.17 33.47
N LEU A 340 17.90 35.08 32.16
CA LEU A 340 18.40 36.04 31.18
C LEU A 340 17.93 37.46 31.49
N ILE A 341 16.64 37.65 31.80
CA ILE A 341 16.11 38.96 32.21
C ILE A 341 16.82 39.48 33.46
N SER A 342 17.10 38.62 34.44
CA SER A 342 17.84 39.04 35.62
C SER A 342 19.28 39.44 35.30
N GLN A 343 19.93 38.80 34.33
CA GLN A 343 21.27 39.17 33.86
C GLN A 343 21.22 40.49 33.08
N THR A 344 20.22 40.67 32.21
CA THR A 344 19.99 41.90 31.45
C THR A 344 19.81 43.09 32.39
N LYS A 345 19.01 42.94 33.45
CA LYS A 345 18.79 44.01 34.44
C LYS A 345 20.04 44.43 35.23
N LYS A 346 21.12 43.64 35.21
CA LYS A 346 22.39 43.94 35.91
C LYS A 346 23.42 44.65 35.03
N LYS A 347 23.14 44.83 33.75
CA LYS A 347 24.03 45.45 32.77
C LYS A 347 23.44 46.75 32.22
N GLN A 348 24.29 47.56 31.60
CA GLN A 348 23.88 48.75 30.86
C GLN A 348 23.89 48.43 29.37
N TRP A 349 22.91 48.95 28.64
CA TRP A 349 22.68 48.59 27.23
C TRP A 349 22.65 49.83 26.36
N CYS A 350 23.12 49.67 25.13
CA CYS A 350 23.11 50.71 24.12
C CYS A 350 21.67 51.00 23.72
N TYR A 351 21.23 52.24 23.86
CA TYR A 351 19.86 52.62 23.53
C TYR A 351 19.54 52.43 22.04
N ASN A 352 20.55 52.54 21.17
CA ASN A 352 20.38 52.47 19.71
C ASN A 352 20.34 51.03 19.18
N CYS A 353 21.17 50.12 19.70
CA CYS A 353 21.39 48.80 19.09
C CYS A 353 21.35 47.62 20.08
N GLU A 354 21.01 47.86 21.35
CA GLU A 354 20.85 46.84 22.40
C GLU A 354 22.11 46.03 22.75
N GLU A 355 23.28 46.37 22.19
CA GLU A 355 24.58 45.83 22.61
C GLU A 355 25.00 46.39 23.98
N GLU A 356 25.89 45.69 24.69
CA GLU A 356 26.36 46.13 26.01
C GLU A 356 27.03 47.51 25.92
N ALA A 357 26.57 48.46 26.73
CA ALA A 357 27.02 49.85 26.67
C ALA A 357 28.32 50.07 27.43
N MET A 358 29.18 50.91 26.87
CA MET A 358 30.45 51.34 27.48
C MET A 358 30.48 52.84 27.79
N TYR A 359 29.69 53.64 27.06
CA TYR A 359 29.67 55.10 27.17
C TYR A 359 28.36 55.57 27.81
N HIS A 360 28.45 56.25 28.95
CA HIS A 360 27.28 56.87 29.60
C HIS A 360 27.03 58.29 29.06
N CYS A 361 25.77 58.61 28.77
CA CYS A 361 25.35 59.97 28.38
C CYS A 361 24.56 60.66 29.49
N CYS A 362 23.37 60.14 29.82
CA CYS A 362 22.52 60.61 30.91
C CYS A 362 21.58 59.49 31.39
N TRP A 363 20.66 59.77 32.33
CA TRP A 363 19.77 58.76 32.91
C TRP A 363 19.02 57.94 31.84
N ASN A 364 19.13 56.61 31.94
CA ASN A 364 18.54 55.65 30.99
C ASN A 364 19.00 55.84 29.52
N THR A 365 20.16 56.46 29.28
CA THR A 365 20.73 56.55 27.93
C THR A 365 22.25 56.35 27.96
N SER A 366 22.66 55.20 27.45
CA SER A 366 24.05 54.76 27.30
C SER A 366 24.27 54.19 25.90
N TYR A 367 25.52 54.07 25.45
CA TYR A 367 25.88 53.64 24.10
C TYR A 367 27.07 52.66 24.10
N CYS A 368 27.10 51.74 23.14
CA CYS A 368 28.25 50.87 22.91
C CYS A 368 29.38 51.57 22.11
N SER A 369 29.05 52.60 21.32
CA SER A 369 30.00 53.30 20.46
C SER A 369 29.59 54.75 20.17
N ILE A 370 30.56 55.57 19.76
CA ILE A 370 30.33 56.97 19.33
C ILE A 370 29.40 57.01 18.11
N LYS A 371 29.49 56.02 17.21
CA LYS A 371 28.60 55.90 16.05
C LYS A 371 27.13 55.79 16.49
N CYS A 372 26.83 54.86 17.39
CA CYS A 372 25.48 54.69 17.92
C CYS A 372 25.00 55.92 18.70
N GLN A 373 25.91 56.62 19.38
CA GLN A 373 25.59 57.89 20.04
C GLN A 373 25.18 58.96 19.02
N GLN A 374 25.94 59.14 17.93
CA GLN A 374 25.63 60.14 16.90
C GLN A 374 24.32 59.81 16.17
N GLU A 375 24.09 58.55 15.83
CA GLU A 375 22.84 58.10 15.20
C GLU A 375 21.62 58.44 16.07
N HIS A 376 21.61 58.01 17.34
CA HIS A 376 20.52 58.31 18.26
C HIS A 376 20.43 59.82 18.58
N TRP A 377 21.57 60.52 18.62
CA TRP A 377 21.62 61.98 18.80
C TRP A 377 20.89 62.74 17.70
N HIS A 378 21.18 62.42 16.45
CA HIS A 378 20.56 63.08 15.31
C HIS A 378 19.09 62.71 15.16
N ALA A 379 18.74 61.45 15.47
CA ALA A 379 17.37 60.94 15.46
C ALA A 379 16.48 61.66 16.49
N GLU A 380 16.81 61.58 17.78
CA GLU A 380 15.93 62.09 18.84
C GLU A 380 16.64 62.63 20.09
N HIS A 381 17.77 62.04 20.49
CA HIS A 381 18.36 62.30 21.82
C HIS A 381 18.81 63.76 22.01
N LYS A 382 19.15 64.48 20.94
CA LYS A 382 19.55 65.90 21.02
C LYS A 382 18.50 66.80 21.69
N ARG A 383 17.21 66.43 21.62
CA ARG A 383 16.09 67.22 22.20
C ARG A 383 15.78 66.83 23.64
N THR A 384 16.20 65.64 24.07
CA THR A 384 15.81 65.03 25.35
C THR A 384 16.99 64.80 26.30
N CYS A 385 18.23 65.03 25.83
CA CYS A 385 19.44 64.84 26.62
C CYS A 385 19.44 65.70 27.89
N ARG A 386 19.69 65.05 29.04
CA ARG A 386 19.73 65.67 30.37
C ARG A 386 21.15 65.82 30.93
N ARG A 387 22.17 65.60 30.10
CA ARG A 387 23.56 65.78 30.50
C ARG A 387 23.79 67.27 30.78
N LYS A 388 24.22 67.61 32.00
CA LYS A 388 24.58 69.00 32.34
C LYS A 388 25.72 69.45 31.43
N ARG A 389 25.58 70.65 30.88
CA ARG A 389 26.61 71.29 30.04
C ARG A 389 27.83 71.67 30.87
#